data_AF-D3SGP0-F1
#
_entry.id   AF-D3SGP0-F1
#
_cell.length_a   1.000
_cell.length_b   1.000
_cell.length_c   1.000
_cell.angle_alpha   90.00
_cell.angle_beta   90.00
_cell.angle_gamma   90.00
#
_symmetry.space_group_name_H-M   'P 1'
#
loop_
_entity.id
_entity.type
_entity.pdbx_description
1 polymer ?
#
loop_
_entity_poly.entity_id
_entity_poly.type
_entity_poly.pdbx_seq_one_letter_code
_entity_poly.pdbx_strand_id
1 'polypeptide(L)'
;MRSLDADASLPAGHGARSRKNSAFSSGTFGLLGDGLCGPLPGESTMLNLTPHAIVLRTEDGAERVIPPSGVTVHVELEDRVVGRKHGVPVIERHPIRVEGLPDDEHPCLVPAHVLSAVPGRAGVYAPDTGHTAIRDEQGRLRAVTRLLQA
;
A
#
# COMPACT_ATOMS: atom_id res chain seq x y z
N MET A 1 58.93 -7.26 42.92
CA MET A 1 60.15 -7.27 42.07
C MET A 1 59.79 -6.58 40.77
N ARG A 2 60.28 -5.33 40.58
CA ARG A 2 60.49 -4.56 39.33
C ARG A 2 59.29 -4.38 38.38
N SER A 3 58.97 -3.25 37.77
CA SER A 3 59.51 -1.88 37.63
C SER A 3 58.46 -1.17 36.72
N LEU A 4 57.99 0.06 36.99
CA LEU A 4 58.54 1.35 36.49
C LEU A 4 58.59 1.37 34.94
N ASP A 5 58.08 2.31 34.14
CA ASP A 5 57.74 3.75 34.22
C ASP A 5 56.88 4.07 32.95
N ALA A 6 55.86 4.93 32.95
CA ALA A 6 55.87 6.41 32.87
C ALA A 6 56.59 7.01 31.64
N ASP A 7 55.84 7.63 30.71
CA ASP A 7 56.15 8.92 30.05
C ASP A 7 54.98 9.26 29.08
N ALA A 8 54.07 10.20 29.39
CA ALA A 8 54.16 11.66 29.24
C ALA A 8 54.22 12.17 27.77
N SER A 9 53.17 12.88 27.35
CA SER A 9 53.31 14.22 26.78
C SER A 9 51.96 14.89 26.53
N LEU A 10 51.76 16.02 27.21
CA LEU A 10 50.76 17.07 27.01
C LEU A 10 51.33 18.12 25.99
N PRO A 11 50.79 19.35 25.89
CA PRO A 11 49.49 19.80 25.38
C PRO A 11 49.61 21.00 24.39
N ALA A 12 48.51 21.42 23.75
CA ALA A 12 48.20 22.82 23.34
C ALA A 12 46.89 22.78 22.53
N GLY A 13 45.94 23.70 22.60
CA GLY A 13 45.85 25.04 23.17
C GLY A 13 44.90 25.87 22.30
N HIS A 14 44.23 26.86 22.90
CA HIS A 14 43.60 28.04 22.26
C HIS A 14 42.39 27.76 21.34
N GLY A 15 41.16 28.21 21.60
CA GLY A 15 40.74 29.50 22.13
C GLY A 15 40.37 30.42 20.97
N ALA A 16 39.07 30.66 20.74
CA ALA A 16 38.58 31.90 20.15
C ALA A 16 37.05 31.98 20.25
N ARG A 17 36.61 33.05 20.90
CA ARG A 17 35.24 33.56 20.93
C ARG A 17 34.91 34.26 19.60
N SER A 18 33.61 34.45 19.38
CA SER A 18 32.99 35.76 19.08
C SER A 18 32.40 35.99 17.67
N ARG A 19 31.19 36.55 17.72
CA ARG A 19 30.46 37.42 16.75
C ARG A 19 29.71 36.69 15.63
N LYS A 20 28.37 36.66 15.72
CA LYS A 20 27.44 37.68 15.20
C LYS A 20 27.66 37.94 13.71
N ASN A 21 26.70 37.51 12.90
CA ASN A 21 26.22 38.32 11.78
C ASN A 21 24.76 37.98 11.48
N SER A 22 23.91 38.90 11.90
CA SER A 22 22.60 39.15 11.32
C SER A 22 22.76 39.66 9.89
N ALA A 23 22.06 39.06 8.94
CA ALA A 23 21.74 39.71 7.67
C ALA A 23 20.34 39.27 7.23
N PHE A 24 19.41 40.18 7.48
CA PHE A 24 18.17 40.39 6.76
C PHE A 24 18.48 40.58 5.26
N SER A 25 17.73 39.96 4.34
CA SER A 25 17.16 40.65 3.15
C SER A 25 16.41 39.67 2.24
N SER A 26 15.11 39.93 2.13
CA SER A 26 14.24 39.84 0.94
C SER A 26 14.57 38.91 -0.24
N GLY A 27 13.60 38.03 -0.51
CA GLY A 27 13.04 37.81 -1.84
C GLY A 27 13.81 36.85 -2.75
N THR A 28 13.16 35.78 -3.18
CA THR A 28 12.86 35.49 -4.59
C THR A 28 11.99 34.22 -4.66
N PHE A 29 10.87 34.36 -5.37
CA PHE A 29 10.05 33.34 -6.01
C PHE A 29 10.75 31.98 -6.23
N GLY A 30 10.19 30.91 -5.64
CA GLY A 30 10.45 29.50 -6.02
C GLY A 30 9.11 28.77 -5.89
N LEU A 31 8.41 28.54 -7.00
CA LEU A 31 8.41 27.28 -7.76
C LEU A 31 7.71 26.13 -7.01
N LEU A 32 6.61 25.67 -7.63
CA LEU A 32 6.10 24.29 -7.62
C LEU A 32 5.58 23.78 -6.26
N GLY A 33 4.35 24.20 -5.93
CA GLY A 33 3.48 23.42 -5.05
C GLY A 33 2.83 22.28 -5.83
N ASP A 34 3.63 21.42 -6.45
CA ASP A 34 3.16 20.14 -6.94
C ASP A 34 2.70 19.37 -5.70
N GLY A 35 1.40 19.10 -5.64
CA GLY A 35 0.78 18.29 -4.61
C GLY A 35 1.33 16.87 -4.63
N LEU A 36 2.53 16.71 -4.06
CA LEU A 36 3.14 15.45 -3.72
C LEU A 36 2.30 14.82 -2.61
N CYS A 37 1.15 14.27 -2.99
CA CYS A 37 0.57 13.13 -2.32
C CYS A 37 1.46 11.92 -2.65
N GLY A 38 2.72 11.98 -2.18
CA GLY A 38 3.55 10.82 -2.05
C GLY A 38 3.11 10.05 -0.81
N PRO A 39 3.07 8.72 -0.84
CA PRO A 39 2.74 7.94 0.35
C PRO A 39 3.74 8.26 1.47
N LEU A 40 3.21 8.56 2.65
CA LEU A 40 4.01 8.82 3.85
C LEU A 40 4.86 7.57 4.17
N PRO A 41 6.17 7.71 4.43
CA PRO A 41 7.01 6.58 4.79
C PRO A 41 6.71 6.12 6.22
N GLY A 42 6.16 4.91 6.39
CA GLY A 42 6.13 4.24 7.70
C GLY A 42 4.83 3.59 8.16
N GLU A 43 3.73 3.63 7.40
CA GLU A 43 2.56 2.78 7.69
C GLU A 43 2.77 1.43 6.99
N SER A 44 2.52 0.29 7.66
CA SER A 44 2.49 -1.04 7.03
C SER A 44 1.42 -1.07 5.93
N THR A 45 1.78 -0.57 4.76
CA THR A 45 0.87 -0.28 3.66
C THR A 45 0.35 -1.58 3.09
N MET A 46 -0.96 -1.76 3.17
CA MET A 46 -1.69 -2.83 2.49
C MET A 46 -1.32 -2.84 1.00
N LEU A 47 -0.90 -4.00 0.49
CA LEU A 47 -0.40 -4.14 -0.87
C LEU A 47 -1.56 -4.24 -1.85
N ASN A 48 -1.74 -3.26 -2.74
CA ASN A 48 -2.81 -3.30 -3.73
C ASN A 48 -2.41 -4.07 -4.99
N LEU A 49 -2.92 -5.29 -5.11
CA LEU A 49 -2.74 -6.20 -6.24
C LEU A 49 -3.80 -6.01 -7.34
N THR A 50 -4.60 -4.94 -7.27
CA THR A 50 -5.55 -4.57 -8.32
C THR A 50 -4.89 -3.64 -9.36
N PRO A 51 -5.39 -3.60 -10.62
CA PRO A 51 -4.77 -2.80 -11.68
C PRO A 51 -4.78 -1.28 -11.47
N HIS A 52 -5.62 -0.79 -10.57
CA HIS A 52 -5.85 0.64 -10.37
C HIS A 52 -5.77 1.01 -8.89
N ALA A 53 -5.53 2.28 -8.60
CA ALA A 53 -5.56 2.78 -7.24
C ALA A 53 -6.96 2.60 -6.63
N ILE A 54 -7.02 2.17 -5.37
CA ILE A 54 -8.27 2.04 -4.63
C ILE A 54 -8.32 3.12 -3.57
N VAL A 55 -9.43 3.86 -3.53
CA VAL A 55 -9.68 4.87 -2.51
C VAL A 55 -10.56 4.28 -1.43
N LEU A 56 -10.07 4.25 -0.20
CA LEU A 56 -10.83 3.89 0.99
C LEU A 56 -11.32 5.18 1.68
N ARG A 57 -12.63 5.29 1.91
CA ARG A 57 -13.18 6.35 2.75
C ARG A 57 -13.44 5.80 4.15
N THR A 58 -12.77 6.37 5.15
CA THR A 58 -12.94 6.00 6.56
C THR A 58 -14.25 6.58 7.13
N GLU A 59 -14.67 6.08 8.29
CA GLU A 59 -15.87 6.58 8.99
C GLU A 59 -15.76 8.08 9.34
N ASP A 60 -14.55 8.55 9.63
CA ASP A 60 -14.25 9.98 9.87
C ASP A 60 -14.32 10.85 8.60
N GLY A 61 -14.61 10.24 7.44
CA GLY A 61 -14.69 10.92 6.15
C GLY A 61 -13.34 11.16 5.48
N ALA A 62 -12.23 10.71 6.09
CA ALA A 62 -10.91 10.80 5.47
C ALA A 62 -10.78 9.81 4.30
N GLU A 63 -10.13 10.23 3.22
CA GLU A 63 -9.85 9.38 2.07
C GLU A 63 -8.39 8.91 2.11
N ARG A 64 -8.18 7.61 1.93
CA ARG A 64 -6.88 6.97 1.84
C ARG A 64 -6.74 6.30 0.48
N VAL A 65 -5.75 6.72 -0.29
CA VAL A 65 -5.47 6.17 -1.62
C VAL A 65 -4.42 5.07 -1.48
N ILE A 66 -4.75 3.86 -1.92
CA ILE A 66 -3.82 2.73 -1.95
C ILE A 66 -3.34 2.56 -3.40
N PRO A 67 -2.09 2.97 -3.72
CA PRO A 67 -1.57 2.90 -5.08
C PRO A 67 -1.39 1.43 -5.52
N PRO A 68 -1.55 1.12 -6.82
CA PRO A 68 -1.31 -0.22 -7.32
C PRO A 68 0.16 -0.61 -7.10
N SER A 69 0.40 -1.83 -6.64
CA SER A 69 1.75 -2.35 -6.40
C SER A 69 2.48 -2.76 -7.68
N GLY A 70 1.74 -2.93 -8.79
CA GLY A 70 2.24 -3.52 -10.02
C GLY A 70 2.35 -5.05 -9.98
N VAL A 71 2.11 -5.68 -8.84
CA VAL A 71 2.04 -7.14 -8.71
C VAL A 71 0.63 -7.59 -9.05
N THR A 72 0.51 -8.55 -9.97
CA THR A 72 -0.79 -9.10 -10.41
C THR A 72 -0.95 -10.52 -9.90
N VAL A 73 -2.12 -10.82 -9.35
CA VAL A 73 -2.51 -12.18 -8.94
C VAL A 73 -3.27 -12.85 -10.08
N HIS A 74 -2.95 -14.11 -10.35
CA HIS A 74 -3.63 -14.92 -11.35
C HIS A 74 -4.37 -16.08 -10.67
N VAL A 75 -5.62 -16.29 -11.09
CA VAL A 75 -6.42 -17.44 -10.66
C VAL A 75 -6.66 -18.31 -11.88
N GLU A 76 -6.21 -19.55 -11.79
CA GLU A 76 -6.51 -20.59 -12.75
C GLU A 76 -7.86 -21.21 -12.42
N LEU A 77 -8.73 -21.32 -13.43
CA LEU A 77 -10.11 -21.74 -13.30
C LEU A 77 -10.33 -22.97 -14.18
N GLU A 78 -11.01 -23.97 -13.65
CA GLU A 78 -11.47 -25.14 -14.39
C GLU A 78 -12.99 -25.08 -14.58
N ASP A 79 -13.44 -25.31 -15.82
CA ASP A 79 -14.86 -25.36 -16.16
C ASP A 79 -15.34 -26.82 -16.15
N ARG A 80 -16.31 -27.13 -15.29
CA ARG A 80 -16.94 -28.44 -15.20
C ARG A 80 -18.37 -28.38 -15.69
N VAL A 81 -18.74 -29.23 -16.66
CA VAL A 81 -20.13 -29.33 -17.12
C VAL A 81 -20.97 -30.02 -16.04
N VAL A 82 -21.97 -29.32 -15.51
CA VAL A 82 -22.87 -29.83 -14.45
C VAL A 82 -24.27 -30.16 -14.96
N GLY A 83 -24.57 -29.86 -16.22
CA GLY A 83 -25.83 -30.24 -16.84
C GLY A 83 -26.04 -29.64 -18.22
N ARG A 84 -27.28 -29.72 -18.71
CA ARG A 84 -27.72 -29.09 -19.95
C ARG A 84 -29.09 -28.45 -19.75
N LYS A 85 -29.29 -27.24 -20.27
CA LYS A 85 -30.58 -26.55 -20.33
C LYS A 85 -30.84 -26.14 -21.77
N HIS A 86 -31.98 -26.56 -22.34
CA HIS A 86 -32.33 -26.30 -23.75
C HIS A 86 -31.23 -26.70 -24.76
N GLY A 87 -30.50 -27.78 -24.47
CA GLY A 87 -29.37 -28.25 -25.30
C GLY A 87 -28.04 -27.53 -25.05
N VAL A 88 -28.03 -26.43 -24.29
CA VAL A 88 -26.83 -25.66 -23.94
C VAL A 88 -26.16 -26.26 -22.69
N PRO A 89 -24.82 -26.52 -22.71
CA PRO A 89 -24.12 -26.98 -21.51
C PRO A 89 -24.13 -25.92 -20.43
N VAL A 90 -24.49 -26.33 -19.21
CA VAL A 90 -24.36 -25.52 -18.00
C VAL A 90 -23.05 -25.91 -17.34
N ILE A 91 -22.18 -24.94 -17.11
CA ILE A 91 -20.88 -25.14 -16.47
C ILE A 91 -20.88 -24.52 -15.06
N GLU A 92 -20.16 -25.17 -14.15
CA GLU A 92 -19.67 -24.57 -12.92
C GLU A 92 -18.18 -24.32 -13.07
N ARG A 93 -17.73 -23.18 -12.52
CA ARG A 93 -16.33 -22.77 -12.59
C ARG A 93 -15.71 -22.91 -11.21
N HIS A 94 -14.60 -23.62 -11.14
CA HIS A 94 -13.89 -23.86 -9.89
C HIS A 94 -12.47 -23.27 -9.96
N PRO A 95 -12.03 -22.52 -8.95
CA PRO A 95 -10.64 -22.13 -8.84
C PRO A 95 -9.79 -23.35 -8.50
N ILE A 96 -8.77 -23.60 -9.32
CA ILE A 96 -7.85 -24.73 -9.14
C ILE A 96 -6.47 -24.29 -8.66
N ARG A 97 -6.07 -23.04 -8.94
CA ARG A 97 -4.77 -22.52 -8.53
C ARG A 97 -4.78 -21.00 -8.41
N VAL A 98 -4.05 -20.47 -7.44
CA VAL A 98 -3.83 -19.03 -7.28
C VAL A 98 -2.32 -18.78 -7.25
N GLU A 99 -1.83 -17.92 -8.13
CA GLU A 99 -0.42 -17.55 -8.27
C GLU A 99 -0.22 -16.05 -8.05
N GLY A 100 0.92 -15.67 -7.49
CA GLY A 100 1.30 -14.25 -7.30
C GLY A 100 0.70 -13.59 -6.06
N LEU A 101 0.05 -14.37 -5.19
CA LEU A 101 -0.42 -13.88 -3.89
C LEU A 101 0.75 -13.93 -2.89
N PRO A 102 1.16 -12.79 -2.29
CA PRO A 102 2.31 -12.73 -1.36
C PRO A 102 2.05 -13.55 -0.10
N ASP A 103 3.10 -13.82 0.68
CA ASP A 103 3.02 -14.54 1.95
C ASP A 103 2.17 -13.78 3.00
N ASP A 104 1.69 -14.51 4.02
CA ASP A 104 0.73 -14.02 5.03
C ASP A 104 1.21 -12.83 5.89
N GLU A 105 2.48 -12.42 5.76
CA GLU A 105 3.04 -11.30 6.50
C GLU A 105 2.51 -9.93 6.08
N HIS A 106 1.95 -9.81 4.87
CA HIS A 106 1.52 -8.51 4.33
C HIS A 106 0.03 -8.51 3.97
N PRO A 107 -0.78 -7.62 4.59
CA PRO A 107 -2.17 -7.48 4.17
C PRO A 107 -2.22 -7.00 2.71
N CYS A 108 -3.09 -7.57 1.90
CA CYS A 108 -3.19 -7.25 0.48
C CYS A 108 -4.63 -7.00 0.02
N LEU A 109 -4.80 -6.09 -0.93
CA LEU A 109 -6.03 -5.92 -1.70
C LEU A 109 -5.95 -6.71 -2.99
N VAL A 110 -6.95 -7.54 -3.23
CA VAL A 110 -7.11 -8.32 -4.45
C VAL A 110 -8.45 -7.98 -5.12
N PRO A 111 -8.59 -8.28 -6.42
CA PRO A 111 -9.90 -8.27 -7.06
C PRO A 111 -10.87 -9.25 -6.38
N ALA A 112 -12.16 -8.94 -6.35
CA ALA A 112 -13.17 -9.78 -5.69
C ALA A 112 -13.20 -11.24 -6.19
N HIS A 113 -12.92 -11.49 -7.48
CA HIS A 113 -12.84 -12.85 -8.03
C HIS A 113 -11.65 -13.66 -7.48
N VAL A 114 -10.55 -12.98 -7.12
CA VAL A 114 -9.40 -13.61 -6.47
C VAL A 114 -9.73 -13.94 -5.02
N LEU A 115 -10.41 -13.03 -4.31
CA LEU A 115 -10.87 -13.27 -2.93
C LEU A 115 -11.73 -14.54 -2.83
N SER A 116 -12.66 -14.73 -3.77
CA SER A 116 -13.51 -15.93 -3.85
C SER A 116 -12.74 -17.22 -4.09
N ALA A 117 -11.49 -17.16 -4.55
CA ALA A 117 -10.64 -18.32 -4.81
C ALA A 117 -9.78 -18.72 -3.60
N VAL A 118 -9.68 -17.89 -2.55
CA VAL A 118 -8.85 -18.14 -1.36
C VAL A 118 -9.61 -18.00 -0.04
N PRO A 119 -10.76 -18.69 0.13
CA PRO A 119 -11.61 -18.49 1.30
C PRO A 119 -10.88 -18.76 2.62
N GLY A 120 -11.12 -17.92 3.62
CA GLY A 120 -10.55 -18.03 4.96
C GLY A 120 -9.09 -17.59 5.11
N ARG A 121 -8.46 -17.03 4.07
CA ARG A 121 -7.09 -16.51 4.16
C ARG A 121 -7.07 -15.14 4.85
N ALA A 122 -6.51 -15.10 6.06
CA ALA A 122 -6.33 -13.85 6.81
C ALA A 122 -5.42 -12.87 6.04
N GLY A 123 -5.68 -11.56 6.20
CA GLY A 123 -4.88 -10.52 5.55
C GLY A 123 -5.18 -10.29 4.07
N VAL A 124 -6.09 -11.07 3.44
CA VAL A 124 -6.53 -10.85 2.06
C VAL A 124 -7.88 -10.16 2.06
N TYR A 125 -7.95 -9.02 1.36
CA TYR A 125 -9.14 -8.18 1.30
C TYR A 125 -9.52 -7.87 -0.15
N ALA A 126 -10.80 -7.62 -0.40
CA ALA A 126 -11.26 -7.00 -1.65
C ALA A 126 -12.08 -5.75 -1.39
N PRO A 127 -12.01 -4.73 -2.26
CA PRO A 127 -12.90 -3.58 -2.15
C PRO A 127 -14.37 -3.99 -2.32
N ASP A 128 -15.24 -3.58 -1.39
CA ASP A 128 -16.69 -3.75 -1.53
C ASP A 128 -17.20 -2.74 -2.57
N THR A 129 -17.30 -3.20 -3.82
CA THR A 129 -17.79 -2.40 -4.95
C THR A 129 -19.31 -2.45 -5.12
N GLY A 130 -20.02 -3.03 -4.14
CA GLY A 130 -21.47 -3.20 -4.10
C GLY A 130 -22.23 -1.91 -3.78
N HIS A 131 -23.31 -2.04 -2.99
CA HIS A 131 -24.24 -0.94 -2.70
C HIS A 131 -23.62 0.19 -1.83
N THR A 132 -22.53 -0.11 -1.14
CA THR A 132 -21.84 0.79 -0.19
C THR A 132 -20.75 1.61 -0.86
N ALA A 133 -20.47 1.32 -2.13
CA ALA A 133 -19.47 2.00 -2.94
C ALA A 133 -19.93 3.41 -3.30
N ILE A 134 -19.02 4.35 -3.18
CA ILE A 134 -19.22 5.74 -3.60
C ILE A 134 -18.85 5.82 -5.07
N ARG A 135 -19.79 6.29 -5.89
CA ARG A 135 -19.63 6.44 -7.33
C ARG A 135 -19.65 7.90 -7.74
N ASP A 136 -18.99 8.22 -8.85
CA ASP A 136 -19.05 9.55 -9.45
C ASP A 136 -20.33 9.77 -10.26
N GLU A 137 -20.47 10.96 -10.85
CA GLU A 137 -21.62 11.35 -11.69
C GLU A 137 -21.78 10.47 -12.94
N GLN A 138 -20.72 9.78 -13.38
CA GLN A 138 -20.74 8.84 -14.51
C GLN A 138 -20.95 7.38 -14.05
N GLY A 139 -21.19 7.14 -12.75
CA GLY A 139 -21.41 5.83 -12.18
C GLY A 139 -20.14 5.00 -11.97
N ARG A 140 -18.94 5.57 -12.15
CA ARG A 140 -17.66 4.88 -11.92
C ARG A 140 -17.32 4.86 -10.44
N LEU A 141 -16.54 3.87 -10.02
CA LEU A 141 -16.11 3.75 -8.64
C LEU A 141 -15.16 4.91 -8.26
N ARG A 142 -15.57 5.73 -7.29
CA ARG A 142 -14.74 6.80 -6.72
C ARG A 142 -14.04 6.36 -5.45
N ALA A 143 -14.76 5.69 -4.54
CA ALA A 143 -14.21 5.18 -3.29
C ALA A 143 -15.06 4.01 -2.76
N VAL A 144 -14.47 3.19 -1.89
CA VAL A 144 -15.19 2.19 -1.11
C VAL A 144 -15.17 2.56 0.37
N THR A 145 -16.23 2.19 1.07
CA THR A 145 -16.37 2.41 2.52
C THR A 145 -16.13 1.13 3.32
N ARG A 146 -16.02 -0.03 2.63
CA ARG A 146 -15.90 -1.35 3.24
C ARG A 146 -14.95 -2.23 2.43
N LEU A 147 -14.38 -3.22 3.12
CA LEU A 147 -13.60 -4.30 2.53
C LEU A 147 -14.29 -5.63 2.82
N LEU A 148 -14.22 -6.54 1.85
CA LEU A 148 -14.57 -7.94 2.01
C LEU A 148 -13.33 -8.70 2.48
N GLN A 149 -13.51 -9.64 3.39
CA GLN A 149 -12.48 -10.59 3.80
C GLN A 149 -12.79 -11.97 3.20
N ALA A 150 -11.75 -12.74 2.91
CA ALA A 150 -11.85 -14.08 2.36
C ALA A 150 -12.52 -15.08 3.32
#